data_AF-A0A353NDR2-F1
#
_entry.id   AF-A0A353NDR2-F1
#
_cell.length_a   1.000
_cell.length_b   1.000
_cell.length_c   1.000
_cell.angle_alpha   90.00
_cell.angle_beta   90.00
_cell.angle_gamma   90.00
#
_symmetry.space_group_name_H-M   'P 1'
#
loop_
_entity.id
_entity.type
_entity.pdbx_description
1 polymer ?
#
loop_
_entity_poly.entity_id
_entity_poly.type
_entity_poly.pdbx_seq_one_letter_code
_entity_poly.pdbx_strand_id
1 'polypeptide(L)'
;MIIRLADNSEIDTERDLSSAEKHILQKLLCYIYFVGSVAEFRQKKETAFLVGWNNSGPVRETPTMARVAEQLEAELRIRLQAHTGR
;
A
#
# COMPACT_ATOMS: atom_id res chain seq x y z
N MET A 1 -7.94 -8.48 -7.61
CA MET A 1 -8.48 -7.12 -7.29
C MET A 1 -7.99 -6.12 -8.32
N ILE A 2 -8.83 -5.21 -8.78
CA ILE A 2 -8.41 -4.10 -9.65
C ILE A 2 -8.20 -2.85 -8.78
N ILE A 3 -7.05 -2.20 -8.93
CA ILE A 3 -6.74 -0.91 -8.28
C ILE A 3 -6.79 0.16 -9.36
N ARG A 4 -7.64 1.17 -9.15
CA ARG A 4 -7.71 2.35 -10.02
C ARG A 4 -6.79 3.42 -9.48
N LEU A 5 -5.89 3.90 -10.34
CA LEU A 5 -4.97 4.97 -9.99
C LEU A 5 -5.57 6.34 -10.36
N ALA A 6 -5.02 7.40 -9.76
CA ALA A 6 -5.44 8.77 -10.02
C ALA A 6 -5.33 9.21 -11.50
N ASP A 7 -4.47 8.56 -12.29
CA ASP A 7 -4.31 8.80 -13.73
C ASP A 7 -5.29 7.98 -14.61
N ASN A 8 -6.33 7.40 -14.00
CA ASN A 8 -7.30 6.49 -14.62
C ASN A 8 -6.72 5.20 -15.20
N SER A 9 -5.44 4.90 -14.99
CA SER A 9 -4.92 3.58 -15.28
C SER A 9 -5.33 2.57 -14.21
N GLU A 10 -5.35 1.30 -14.61
CA GLU A 10 -5.77 0.20 -13.75
C GLU A 10 -4.61 -0.77 -13.56
N ILE A 11 -4.43 -1.24 -12.32
CA ILE A 11 -3.53 -2.34 -11.99
C ILE A 11 -4.38 -3.55 -11.63
N ASP A 12 -4.23 -4.62 -12.40
CA ASP A 12 -4.81 -5.90 -12.06
C ASP A 12 -3.84 -6.65 -11.14
N THR A 13 -4.15 -6.67 -9.85
CA THR A 13 -3.31 -7.32 -8.84
C THR A 13 -3.10 -8.81 -9.07
N GLU A 14 -3.95 -9.50 -9.85
CA GLU A 14 -3.74 -10.91 -10.16
C GLU A 14 -2.64 -11.11 -11.21
N ARG A 15 -2.66 -10.27 -12.24
CA ARG A 15 -1.74 -10.30 -13.39
C ARG A 15 -0.44 -9.53 -13.15
N ASP A 16 -0.54 -8.36 -12.52
CA ASP A 16 0.51 -7.33 -12.51
C ASP A 16 1.39 -7.33 -11.26
N LEU A 17 0.99 -8.08 -10.22
CA LEU A 17 1.76 -8.22 -8.97
C LEU A 17 2.22 -9.66 -8.75
N SER A 18 3.42 -9.83 -8.21
CA SER A 18 3.89 -11.13 -7.73
C SER A 18 3.14 -11.57 -6.46
N SER A 19 3.19 -12.86 -6.13
CA SER A 19 2.60 -13.35 -4.86
C SER A 19 3.18 -12.64 -3.62
N ALA A 20 4.48 -12.32 -3.65
CA ALA A 20 5.13 -11.59 -2.57
C ALA A 20 4.57 -10.17 -2.44
N GLU A 21 4.40 -9.46 -3.55
CA GLU A 21 3.81 -8.11 -3.55
C GLU A 21 2.33 -8.12 -3.18
N LYS A 22 1.55 -9.14 -3.57
CA LYS A 22 0.17 -9.29 -3.12
C LYS A 22 0.09 -9.41 -1.60
N HIS A 23 1.03 -10.12 -0.96
CA HIS A 23 1.12 -10.18 0.50
C HIS A 23 1.48 -8.82 1.13
N ILE A 24 2.38 -8.07 0.50
CA ILE A 24 2.68 -6.70 0.95
C ILE A 24 1.44 -5.81 0.81
N LEU A 25 0.77 -5.84 -0.33
CA LEU A 25 -0.48 -5.12 -0.59
C LEU A 25 -1.54 -5.40 0.48
N GLN A 26 -1.72 -6.66 0.89
CA GLN A 26 -2.64 -7.01 1.97
C GLN A 26 -2.30 -6.32 3.30
N LYS A 27 -1.00 -6.24 3.65
CA LYS A 27 -0.56 -5.48 4.83
C LYS A 27 -0.84 -3.99 4.68
N LEU A 28 -0.52 -3.41 3.52
CA LEU A 28 -0.73 -1.98 3.28
C LEU A 28 -2.22 -1.60 3.35
N LEU A 29 -3.10 -2.42 2.76
CA LEU A 29 -4.55 -2.26 2.85
C LEU A 29 -5.03 -2.28 4.30
N CYS A 30 -4.47 -3.14 5.15
CA CYS A 30 -4.78 -3.10 6.58
C CYS A 30 -4.30 -1.77 7.21
N TYR A 31 -3.05 -1.38 6.97
CA TYR A 31 -2.45 -0.19 7.59
C TYR A 31 -3.21 1.10 7.28
N ILE A 32 -3.67 1.32 6.04
CA ILE A 32 -4.36 2.57 5.69
C ILE A 32 -5.61 2.84 6.55
N TYR A 33 -6.27 1.80 7.08
CA TYR A 33 -7.43 1.95 7.96
C TYR A 33 -7.05 2.27 9.41
N PHE A 34 -5.91 1.78 9.90
CA PHE A 34 -5.55 1.83 11.32
C PHE A 34 -4.55 2.92 11.70
N VAL A 35 -3.69 3.35 10.78
CA VAL A 35 -2.64 4.35 11.09
C VAL A 35 -3.22 5.74 11.33
N GLY A 36 -2.60 6.53 12.19
CA GLY A 36 -3.02 7.90 12.49
C GLY A 36 -2.40 8.97 11.58
N SER A 37 -1.40 8.61 10.79
CA SER A 37 -0.64 9.55 9.97
C SER A 37 -0.03 8.92 8.72
N VAL A 38 0.31 9.75 7.73
CA VAL A 38 1.08 9.34 6.54
C VAL A 38 2.49 8.88 6.92
N ALA A 39 3.12 9.52 7.91
CA ALA A 39 4.45 9.14 8.38
C ALA A 39 4.46 7.72 8.96
N GLU A 40 3.46 7.37 9.78
CA GLU A 40 3.31 6.02 10.32
C GLU A 40 3.07 4.99 9.21
N PHE A 41 2.25 5.31 8.21
CA PHE A 41 2.04 4.45 7.05
C PHE A 41 3.33 4.15 6.29
N ARG A 42 4.15 5.18 6.01
CA ARG A 42 5.44 5.02 5.32
C ARG A 42 6.40 4.12 6.10
N GLN A 43 6.50 4.32 7.41
CA GLN A 43 7.33 3.47 8.26
C GLN A 43 6.86 2.00 8.24
N LYS A 44 5.54 1.77 8.34
CA LYS A 44 4.98 0.42 8.25
C LYS A 44 5.13 -0.19 6.86
N LYS A 45 5.06 0.62 5.79
CA LYS A 45 5.35 0.20 4.40
C LYS A 45 6.77 -0.31 4.28
N GLU A 46 7.75 0.49 4.69
CA GLU A 46 9.17 0.13 4.67
C GLU A 46 9.41 -1.17 5.45
N THR A 47 8.84 -1.27 6.65
CA THR A 47 8.93 -2.48 7.47
C THR A 47 8.33 -3.69 6.75
N ALA A 48 7.16 -3.55 6.12
CA ALA A 48 6.52 -4.64 5.40
C ALA A 48 7.40 -5.17 4.25
N PHE A 49 8.02 -4.29 3.46
CA PHE A 49 8.95 -4.69 2.41
C PHE A 49 10.24 -5.31 2.96
N LEU A 50 10.74 -4.83 4.11
CA LEU A 50 11.95 -5.38 4.72
C LEU A 50 11.76 -6.80 5.27
N VAL A 51 10.64 -7.05 5.95
CA VAL A 51 10.38 -8.35 6.62
C VAL A 51 9.63 -9.35 5.73
N GLY A 52 8.95 -8.87 4.69
CA GLY A 52 8.11 -9.69 3.83
C GLY A 52 6.87 -10.23 4.54
N TRP A 53 6.39 -11.40 4.13
CA TRP A 53 5.25 -12.07 4.74
C TRP A 53 5.73 -13.09 5.78
N ASN A 54 5.29 -12.98 7.03
CA ASN A 54 5.72 -13.88 8.11
C ASN A 54 7.25 -14.09 8.21
N ASN A 55 8.02 -13.01 8.09
CA ASN A 55 9.49 -13.04 8.07
C ASN A 55 10.09 -13.87 6.92
N SER A 56 9.41 -13.93 5.77
CA SER A 56 9.94 -14.54 4.53
C SER A 56 11.20 -13.86 3.99
N GLY A 57 11.57 -12.71 4.55
CA GLY A 57 12.69 -11.89 4.12
C GLY A 57 12.24 -10.75 3.20
N PRO A 58 13.21 -9.92 2.75
CA PRO A 58 12.91 -8.70 2.03
C PRO A 58 12.25 -8.96 0.68
N VAL A 59 11.25 -8.16 0.36
CA VAL A 59 10.55 -8.14 -0.93
C VAL A 59 11.02 -6.90 -1.68
N ARG A 60 11.46 -7.08 -2.92
CA ARG A 60 11.84 -5.96 -3.79
C ARG A 60 10.57 -5.25 -4.28
N GLU A 61 10.45 -3.96 -4.04
CA GLU A 61 9.38 -3.12 -4.57
C GLU A 61 9.57 -2.92 -6.08
N THR A 62 8.60 -3.35 -6.90
CA THR A 62 8.57 -3.04 -8.33
C THR A 62 7.95 -1.68 -8.61
N PRO A 63 8.14 -1.09 -9.80
CA PRO A 63 7.46 0.15 -10.17
C PRO A 63 5.94 0.05 -10.11
N THR A 64 5.36 -1.10 -10.45
CA THR A 64 3.91 -1.34 -10.35
C THR A 64 3.45 -1.27 -8.90
N MET A 65 4.16 -1.96 -8.00
CA MET A 65 3.84 -1.95 -6.57
C MET A 65 4.07 -0.57 -5.92
N ALA A 66 5.08 0.18 -6.38
CA ALA A 66 5.30 1.55 -5.93
C ALA A 66 4.09 2.46 -6.26
N ARG A 67 3.57 2.38 -7.48
CA ARG A 67 2.35 3.13 -7.89
C ARG A 67 1.13 2.74 -7.05
N VAL A 68 0.98 1.46 -6.72
CA VAL A 68 -0.06 1.00 -5.79
C VAL A 68 0.12 1.63 -4.41
N ALA A 69 1.33 1.61 -3.85
CA ALA A 69 1.60 2.19 -2.54
C ALA A 69 1.37 3.71 -2.50
N GLU A 70 1.70 4.43 -3.57
CA GLU A 70 1.42 5.86 -3.73
C GLU A 70 -0.08 6.14 -3.74
N GLN A 71 -0.86 5.33 -4.46
CA GLN A 71 -2.32 5.42 -4.48
C GLN A 71 -2.92 5.21 -3.08
N LEU A 72 -2.47 4.18 -2.35
CA LEU A 72 -2.91 3.93 -0.98
C LEU A 72 -2.56 5.08 -0.02
N GLU A 73 -1.39 5.71 -0.21
CA GLU A 73 -1.00 6.90 0.57
C GLU A 73 -1.88 8.11 0.25
N ALA A 74 -2.29 8.28 -1.01
CA ALA A 74 -3.25 9.32 -1.40
C ALA A 74 -4.62 9.09 -0.75
N GLU A 75 -5.12 7.85 -0.77
CA GLU A 75 -6.37 7.47 -0.10
C GLU A 75 -6.31 7.70 1.41
N LEU A 76 -5.17 7.38 2.04
CA LEU A 76 -4.93 7.66 3.45
C LEU A 76 -4.99 9.17 3.76
N ARG A 77 -4.41 10.03 2.92
CA ARG A 77 -4.50 11.49 3.10
C ARG A 77 -5.95 11.95 3.09
N ILE A 78 -6.74 11.47 2.13
CA ILE A 78 -8.16 11.80 2.00
C ILE A 78 -8.91 11.34 3.26
N ARG A 79 -8.67 10.10 3.71
CA ARG A 79 -9.28 9.57 4.94
C ARG A 79 -8.95 10.45 6.14
N LEU A 80 -7.67 10.77 6.36
CA LEU A 80 -7.24 11.57 7.51
C LEU A 80 -7.84 12.99 7.48
N GLN A 81 -7.91 13.63 6.32
CA GLN A 81 -8.56 14.94 6.15
C GLN A 81 -10.06 14.89 6.50
N ALA A 82 -10.76 13.83 6.08
CA ALA A 82 -12.18 13.64 6.41
C ALA A 82 -12.44 13.44 7.91
N HIS A 83 -11.46 12.96 8.68
CA HIS A 83 -11.58 12.75 10.13
C HIS A 83 -11.23 14.00 10.94
N THR A 84 -10.38 14.89 10.42
CA THR A 84 -10.02 16.16 11.08
C THR A 84 -11.13 17.23 10.98
N GLY A 85 -12.08 17.07 10.07
CA GLY A 85 -13.21 17.99 9.89
C GLY A 85 -14.42 17.77 10.82
N ARG A 86 -14.26 17.04 11.95
CA ARG A 86 -15.31 16.85 12.97
C ARG A 86 -14.95 17.52 14.29
#